data_AF-A0A3B0RJQ6-F1
#
_entry.id   AF-A0A3B0RJQ6-F1
#
_cell.length_a   1.000
_cell.length_b   1.000
_cell.length_c   1.000
_cell.angle_alpha   90.00
_cell.angle_beta   90.00
_cell.angle_gamma   90.00
#
_symmetry.space_group_name_H-M   'P 1'
#
loop_
_entity.id
_entity.type
_entity.pdbx_description
1 polymer ?
#
loop_
_entity_poly.entity_id
_entity_poly.type
_entity_poly.pdbx_seq_one_letter_code
_entity_poly.pdbx_strand_id
1 'polypeptide(L)'
;MDPFSHPDLERLGRALRDRLDETLVAEQTAARAAARRRRTLRDRLLESEDRSAVVVVTATDGHTYRGVVDAVGVDHIVLTEAGRFTYLALAQIVAMDVR
;
A
#
# COMPACT_ATOMS: atom_id res chain seq x y z
N MET A 1 -24.46 -7.65 -47.49
CA MET A 1 -25.04 -7.53 -46.15
C MET A 1 -23.95 -7.94 -45.19
N ASP A 2 -23.42 -7.01 -44.40
CA ASP A 2 -22.29 -7.27 -43.51
C ASP A 2 -22.76 -8.23 -42.40
N PRO A 3 -22.25 -9.47 -42.32
CA PRO A 3 -22.71 -10.47 -41.36
C PRO A 3 -22.44 -10.06 -39.90
N PHE A 4 -21.65 -9.02 -39.68
CA PHE A 4 -21.37 -8.47 -38.35
C PHE A 4 -22.39 -7.41 -37.87
N SER A 5 -23.32 -6.97 -38.73
CA SER A 5 -24.36 -5.98 -38.39
C SER A 5 -25.69 -6.61 -37.97
N HIS A 6 -25.70 -7.90 -37.62
CA HIS A 6 -26.91 -8.56 -37.15
C HIS A 6 -27.24 -8.03 -35.72
N PRO A 7 -28.46 -7.52 -35.47
CA PRO A 7 -28.80 -6.85 -34.22
C PRO A 7 -28.59 -7.72 -32.97
N ASP A 8 -28.73 -9.03 -33.10
CA ASP A 8 -28.42 -9.97 -32.01
C ASP A 8 -26.92 -10.09 -31.70
N LEU A 9 -26.05 -10.00 -32.72
CA LEU A 9 -24.60 -10.01 -32.54
C LEU A 9 -24.12 -8.70 -31.91
N GLU A 10 -24.74 -7.58 -32.28
CA GLU A 10 -24.48 -6.29 -31.64
C GLU A 10 -24.90 -6.29 -30.16
N ARG A 11 -26.06 -6.87 -29.85
CA ARG A 11 -26.53 -7.01 -28.46
C ARG A 11 -25.61 -7.91 -27.64
N LEU A 12 -25.20 -9.04 -28.20
CA LEU A 12 -24.25 -9.96 -27.56
C LEU A 12 -22.89 -9.30 -27.35
N GLY A 13 -22.37 -8.59 -28.35
CA GLY A 13 -21.11 -7.85 -28.24
C GLY A 13 -21.13 -6.77 -27.16
N ARG A 14 -22.26 -6.06 -26.99
CA ARG A 14 -22.44 -5.09 -25.91
C ARG A 14 -22.45 -5.75 -24.54
N ALA A 15 -23.27 -6.79 -24.37
CA ALA A 15 -23.34 -7.53 -23.10
C ALA A 15 -22.00 -8.16 -22.71
N LEU A 16 -21.22 -8.65 -23.68
CA LEU A 16 -19.90 -9.22 -23.42
C LEU A 16 -18.89 -8.15 -22.99
N ARG A 17 -18.92 -6.96 -23.60
CA ARG A 17 -18.07 -5.82 -23.21
C ARG A 17 -18.41 -5.34 -21.82
N ASP A 18 -19.69 -5.15 -21.51
CA ASP A 18 -20.15 -4.73 -20.19
C ASP A 18 -19.66 -5.72 -19.10
N ARG A 19 -19.74 -7.02 -19.39
CA ARG A 19 -19.25 -8.08 -18.49
C ARG A 19 -17.73 -8.06 -18.30
N LEU A 20 -16.98 -7.80 -19.36
CA LEU A 20 -15.52 -7.69 -19.32
C LEU A 20 -15.08 -6.45 -18.54
N ASP A 21 -15.75 -5.32 -18.71
CA ASP A 21 -15.47 -4.08 -17.98
C ASP A 21 -15.76 -4.24 -16.48
N GLU A 22 -16.88 -4.86 -16.12
CA GLU A 22 -17.18 -5.23 -14.71
C GLU A 22 -16.09 -6.12 -14.11
N THR A 23 -15.62 -7.11 -14.88
CA THR A 23 -14.58 -8.05 -14.44
C THR A 23 -13.24 -7.33 -14.25
N LEU A 24 -12.84 -6.46 -15.18
CA LEU A 24 -11.61 -5.66 -15.08
C LEU A 24 -11.59 -4.76 -13.84
N VAL A 25 -12.72 -4.13 -13.49
CA VAL A 25 -12.84 -3.31 -12.28
C VAL A 25 -12.68 -4.17 -11.03
N ALA A 26 -13.31 -5.34 -10.99
CA ALA A 26 -13.19 -6.28 -9.87
C ALA A 26 -11.74 -6.79 -9.72
N GLU A 27 -11.09 -7.15 -10.83
CA GLU A 27 -9.69 -7.59 -10.84
C GLU A 27 -8.73 -6.49 -10.36
N GLN A 28 -8.88 -5.26 -10.85
CA GLN A 28 -8.04 -4.15 -10.40
C GLN A 28 -8.20 -3.87 -8.90
N THR A 29 -9.43 -3.98 -8.39
CA THR A 29 -9.72 -3.79 -6.97
C THR A 29 -9.08 -4.90 -6.13
N ALA A 30 -9.20 -6.16 -6.58
CA ALA A 30 -8.57 -7.30 -5.95
C ALA A 30 -7.02 -7.22 -6.00
N ALA A 31 -6.45 -6.81 -7.13
CA ALA A 31 -5.01 -6.60 -7.31
C ALA A 31 -4.48 -5.50 -6.38
N ARG A 32 -5.20 -4.38 -6.25
CA ARG A 32 -4.87 -3.31 -5.29
C ARG A 32 -4.96 -3.79 -3.84
N ALA A 33 -5.99 -4.57 -3.49
CA ALA A 33 -6.11 -5.16 -2.16
C ALA A 33 -4.98 -6.16 -1.88
N ALA A 34 -4.61 -6.98 -2.86
CA ALA A 34 -3.49 -7.91 -2.77
C ALA A 34 -2.14 -7.18 -2.68
N ALA A 35 -1.94 -6.10 -3.43
CA ALA A 35 -0.75 -5.25 -3.35
C ALA A 35 -0.64 -4.56 -1.98
N ARG A 36 -1.75 -4.08 -1.40
CA ARG A 36 -1.79 -3.58 -0.01
C ARG A 36 -1.41 -4.66 0.99
N ARG A 37 -1.90 -5.90 0.80
CA ARG A 37 -1.52 -7.06 1.64
C ARG A 37 -0.06 -7.51 1.47
N ARG A 38 0.60 -7.10 0.37
CA ARG A 38 2.00 -7.42 0.08
C ARG A 38 2.99 -6.36 0.58
N ARG A 39 2.54 -5.17 1.00
CA ARG A 39 3.46 -4.17 1.56
C ARG A 39 3.92 -4.62 2.93
N THR A 40 5.21 -4.90 3.02
CA THR A 40 5.85 -5.19 4.29
C THR A 40 5.94 -3.92 5.14
N LEU A 41 6.15 -4.08 6.45
CA LEU A 41 6.44 -2.94 7.33
C LEU A 41 7.62 -2.11 6.78
N ARG A 42 8.66 -2.78 6.26
CA ARG A 42 9.82 -2.15 5.63
C ARG A 42 9.41 -1.24 4.47
N ASP A 43 8.54 -1.72 3.58
CA ASP A 43 8.10 -0.92 2.42
C ASP A 43 7.36 0.35 2.86
N ARG A 44 6.57 0.27 3.94
CA ARG A 44 5.86 1.45 4.49
C ARG A 44 6.81 2.43 5.16
N LEU A 45 7.87 1.95 5.79
CA LEU A 45 8.89 2.79 6.41
C LEU A 45 9.73 3.51 5.35
N LEU A 46 10.11 2.81 4.27
CA LEU A 46 10.79 3.43 3.11
C LEU A 46 9.92 4.51 2.46
N GLU A 47 8.63 4.24 2.26
CA GLU A 47 7.68 5.24 1.74
C GLU A 47 7.54 6.46 2.68
N SER A 48 7.72 6.27 3.99
CA SER A 48 7.66 7.35 4.97
C SER A 48 8.96 8.16 5.03
N GLU A 49 10.11 7.51 4.88
CA GLU A 49 11.43 8.14 4.71
C GLU A 49 11.43 9.06 3.48
N ASP A 50 11.03 8.53 2.32
CA ASP A 50 10.97 9.26 1.05
C ASP A 50 10.08 10.52 1.13
N ARG A 51 9.02 10.46 1.94
CA ARG A 51 8.05 11.55 2.11
C ARG A 51 8.38 12.48 3.26
N SER A 52 9.40 12.17 4.07
CA SER A 52 9.66 12.86 5.34
C SER A 52 8.39 12.93 6.22
N ALA A 53 7.57 11.86 6.18
CA ALA A 53 6.30 11.81 6.88
C ALA A 53 6.51 11.58 8.38
N VAL A 54 5.66 12.19 9.20
CA VAL A 54 5.67 11.94 10.64
C VAL A 54 4.99 10.60 10.90
N VAL A 55 5.71 9.70 11.55
CA VAL A 55 5.23 8.37 11.91
C VAL A 55 5.10 8.24 13.42
N VAL A 56 4.18 7.37 13.82
CA VAL A 56 4.02 6.93 15.21
C VAL A 56 4.23 5.42 15.22
N VAL A 57 5.21 4.96 15.99
CA VAL A 57 5.65 3.57 16.05
C VAL A 57 5.47 3.06 17.47
N THR A 58 4.73 1.96 17.64
CA THR A 58 4.57 1.29 18.93
C THR A 58 5.46 0.05 18.97
N ALA A 59 6.29 -0.05 20.01
CA ALA A 59 7.20 -1.16 20.20
C ALA A 59 6.67 -2.20 21.22
N THR A 60 7.31 -3.36 21.25
CA THR A 60 7.02 -4.49 22.13
C THR A 60 7.23 -4.19 23.61
N ASP A 61 8.03 -3.18 23.93
CA ASP A 61 8.26 -2.68 25.29
C ASP A 61 7.09 -1.84 25.83
N GLY A 62 6.06 -1.61 25.00
CA GLY A 62 4.89 -0.80 25.34
C GLY A 62 5.10 0.70 25.15
N HIS A 63 6.29 1.13 24.73
CA HIS A 63 6.54 2.52 24.39
C HIS A 63 6.07 2.86 22.98
N THR A 64 5.71 4.13 22.80
CA THR A 64 5.37 4.69 21.50
C THR A 64 6.34 5.83 21.17
N TYR A 65 6.92 5.74 20.00
CA TYR A 65 7.88 6.69 19.47
C TYR A 65 7.24 7.48 18.35
N ARG A 66 7.48 8.79 18.34
CA ARG A 66 7.00 9.69 17.30
C ARG A 66 8.21 10.38 16.67
N GLY A 67 8.19 10.53 15.36
CA GLY A 67 9.26 11.22 14.65
C GLY A 67 9.12 11.10 13.14
N VAL A 68 10.05 11.71 12.43
CA VAL A 68 10.23 11.48 10.99
C VAL A 68 11.18 10.31 10.81
N VAL A 69 10.92 9.44 9.83
CA VAL A 69 11.86 8.38 9.46
C VAL A 69 13.03 9.02 8.74
N ASP A 70 14.20 9.01 9.37
CA ASP A 70 15.43 9.58 8.83
C ASP A 70 16.19 8.57 7.95
N ALA A 71 16.14 7.29 8.34
CA ALA A 71 16.74 6.19 7.58
C ALA A 71 16.09 4.83 7.90
N VAL A 72 16.05 3.94 6.91
CA VAL A 72 15.63 2.53 7.06
C VAL A 72 16.80 1.57 6.76
N GLY A 73 17.43 1.06 7.82
CA GLY A 73 18.44 0.01 7.75
C GLY A 73 17.87 -1.37 7.43
N VAL A 74 18.70 -2.42 7.40
CA VAL A 74 18.24 -3.80 7.09
C VAL A 74 17.28 -4.33 8.15
N ASP A 75 17.55 -4.06 9.41
CA ASP A 75 16.86 -4.61 10.59
C ASP A 75 16.37 -3.54 11.58
N HIS A 76 16.60 -2.26 11.27
CA HIS A 76 16.25 -1.14 12.14
C HIS A 76 15.78 0.09 11.36
N ILE A 77 15.20 1.03 12.09
CA ILE A 77 14.92 2.38 11.62
C ILE A 77 15.54 3.42 12.53
N VAL A 78 15.77 4.60 11.95
CA VAL A 78 16.15 5.81 12.67
C VAL A 78 14.99 6.78 12.62
N LEU A 79 14.45 7.12 13.79
CA LEU A 79 13.46 8.17 13.94
C LEU A 79 14.13 9.44 14.45
N THR A 80 13.77 10.58 13.88
CA THR A 80 14.24 11.89 14.32
C THR A 80 13.07 12.71 14.82
N GLU A 81 13.15 13.19 16.07
CA GLU A 81 12.22 14.16 16.64
C GLU A 81 13.02 15.26 17.37
N ALA A 82 12.79 16.52 17.00
CA ALA A 82 13.47 17.68 17.59
C ALA A 82 15.01 17.55 17.66
N GLY A 83 15.61 16.95 16.62
CA GLY A 83 17.07 16.74 16.52
C GLY A 83 17.62 15.60 17.37
N ARG A 84 16.77 14.81 18.03
CA ARG A 84 17.17 13.57 18.70
C ARG A 84 16.89 12.38 17.80
N PHE A 85 17.88 11.50 17.70
CA PHE A 85 17.78 10.24 16.96
C PHE A 85 17.37 9.11 17.91
N THR A 86 16.43 8.29 17.47
CA THR A 86 15.99 7.08 18.16
C THR A 86 16.11 5.90 17.20
N TYR A 87 16.80 4.85 17.63
CA TYR A 87 17.02 3.64 16.85
C TYR A 87 16.07 2.54 17.31
N LEU A 88 15.29 1.97 16.39
CA LEU A 88 14.32 0.92 16.70
C LEU A 88 14.56 -0.28 15.80
N ALA A 89 14.73 -1.46 16.39
CA ALA A 89 14.78 -2.70 15.63
C ALA A 89 13.40 -3.03 15.05
N LEU A 90 13.33 -3.36 13.76
CA LEU A 90 12.09 -3.72 13.05
C LEU A 90 11.36 -4.88 13.74
N ALA A 91 12.11 -5.83 14.31
CA ALA A 91 11.57 -6.98 15.04
C ALA A 91 10.84 -6.59 16.34
N GLN A 92 11.09 -5.40 16.88
CA GLN A 92 10.43 -4.88 18.09
C GLN A 92 9.25 -3.96 17.75
N ILE A 93 8.99 -3.68 16.47
CA ILE A 93 7.85 -2.84 16.06
C ILE A 93 6.60 -3.71 15.97
N VAL A 94 5.60 -3.34 16.76
CA VAL A 94 4.30 -4.03 16.78
C VAL A 94 3.29 -3.33 15.87
N ALA A 95 3.33 -1.99 15.83
CA ALA A 95 2.43 -1.19 15.01
C ALA A 95 3.11 0.09 14.51
N MET A 96 2.64 0.56 13.36
CA MET A 96 3.07 1.82 12.75
C MET A 96 1.83 2.53 12.19
N ASP A 97 1.73 3.82 12.46
CA ASP A 97 0.77 4.74 11.86
C ASP A 97 1.48 5.93 11.21
N VAL A 98 0.91 6.44 10.11
CA VAL A 98 1.46 7.57 9.34
C VAL A 98 0.50 8.74 9.48
N ARG A 99 0.99 9.91 9.87
CA ARG A 99 0.20 11.12 10.05
C ARG A 99 0.34 12.10 8.89
#